data_AF-A0A8H7CZC3-F1
#
_entry.id   AF-A0A8H7CZC3-F1
#
_cell.length_a   1.000
_cell.length_b   1.000
_cell.length_c   1.000
_cell.angle_alpha   90.00
_cell.angle_beta   90.00
_cell.angle_gamma   90.00
#
_symmetry.space_group_name_H-M   'P 1'
#
loop_
_entity.id
_entity.type
_entity.pdbx_description
1 polymer ?
#
loop_
_entity_poly.entity_id
_entity_poly.type
_entity_poly.pdbx_seq_one_letter_code
_entity_poly.pdbx_strand_id
1 'polypeptide(L)'
;MPNIVEHALPAGQSPIPKCLSTAANRQTPALTVDFSASNPKAARVIKSTQKRKENDDRANAARDAEIEALKKQVLTLKKKHEKTKSELRERDVNRAPPESEEEDDEPVDMSGFSSSFVSRGVVSRRPPKAAPKRLRSGKAGETPIATPMPRVALTSFEDDLNDVHDQAPSDGAASDGAEGPDLGAGVDTPSSNPRLHAQQKRARSSSPDPKRSKKKKKVEDPLPQAEFVAGHAPGGSRTNLKDYTEPARKLLKRAMHTFEVRVWSRSGYPPAEVQVEWVKQIWVEVCEAAGERMELTKRMSSMIRKYGPHGRSSLKDGVRPLVGPMYRFKVGDSPKTIQKNLKIHKQLLDESGFHYEDPKERTGYAKNKIIIESIRTLWFKNKSSRGVLNFESFSPISLVTLALIFTVIEFCIEEYSTGRFQQGIFDELLNKDCYETHLKDLTEWAALKPTVTTALLQRMHNTCRASTGAALVKTTGRMTDAARAKALAELEAMDIDGDGGDGNNDSDDE
;
A
#
# COMPACT_ATOMS: atom_id res chain seq x y z
N MET A 1 -7.49 -37.24 54.45
CA MET A 1 -8.70 -36.54 54.94
C MET A 1 -8.31 -35.10 55.23
N PRO A 2 -8.94 -34.06 54.68
CA PRO A 2 -10.07 -33.99 53.72
C PRO A 2 -9.57 -33.68 52.29
N ASN A 3 -10.09 -34.17 51.16
CA ASN A 3 -11.42 -34.51 50.67
C ASN A 3 -12.28 -33.28 50.29
N ILE A 4 -12.05 -32.65 49.12
CA ILE A 4 -13.07 -31.85 48.40
C ILE A 4 -12.86 -31.95 46.87
N VAL A 5 -13.72 -32.78 46.26
CA VAL A 5 -14.57 -32.56 45.07
C VAL A 5 -13.94 -32.11 43.74
N GLU A 6 -13.82 -33.12 42.88
CA GLU A 6 -13.76 -33.08 41.42
C GLU A 6 -15.12 -32.64 40.85
N HIS A 7 -15.18 -31.48 40.18
CA HIS A 7 -16.33 -31.07 39.38
C HIS A 7 -15.94 -31.01 37.91
N ALA A 8 -16.27 -32.09 37.21
CA ALA A 8 -16.39 -32.14 35.76
C ALA A 8 -17.71 -31.49 35.32
N LEU A 9 -17.65 -30.59 34.34
CA LEU A 9 -18.79 -30.03 33.60
C LEU A 9 -18.30 -29.50 32.23
N PRO A 10 -19.15 -29.40 31.20
CA PRO A 10 -19.19 -30.42 30.15
C PRO A 10 -18.82 -29.90 28.75
N ALA A 11 -18.56 -30.86 27.86
CA ALA A 11 -18.39 -30.67 26.43
C ALA A 11 -19.66 -30.09 25.79
N GLY A 12 -19.60 -28.80 25.43
CA GLY A 12 -20.58 -28.15 24.56
C GLY A 12 -20.21 -28.39 23.10
N GLN A 13 -20.82 -29.40 22.49
CA GLN A 13 -20.90 -29.55 21.03
C GLN A 13 -21.82 -28.47 20.47
N SER A 14 -21.26 -27.50 19.74
CA SER A 14 -22.05 -26.61 18.87
C SER A 14 -22.29 -27.31 17.52
N PRO A 15 -23.54 -27.49 17.09
CA PRO A 15 -23.83 -28.05 15.78
C PRO A 15 -23.62 -26.99 14.69
N ILE A 16 -22.79 -27.38 13.71
CA ILE A 16 -22.59 -26.71 12.42
C ILE A 16 -23.93 -26.71 11.65
N PRO A 17 -24.46 -25.56 11.21
CA PRO A 17 -25.56 -25.56 10.26
C PRO A 17 -25.04 -25.84 8.85
N LYS A 18 -25.37 -27.03 8.33
CA LYS A 18 -25.31 -27.37 6.92
C LYS A 18 -26.33 -26.54 6.15
N CYS A 19 -25.89 -25.54 5.39
CA CYS A 19 -26.72 -24.91 4.36
C CYS A 19 -26.55 -25.67 3.03
N LEU A 20 -27.51 -26.56 2.73
CA LEU A 20 -27.75 -27.11 1.40
C LEU A 20 -29.13 -26.65 0.92
N SER A 21 -29.12 -25.89 -0.18
CA SER A 21 -30.09 -25.85 -1.29
C SER A 21 -31.57 -26.13 -1.01
N THR A 22 -32.45 -25.14 -1.25
CA THR A 22 -33.61 -25.33 -2.14
C THR A 22 -34.09 -24.00 -2.71
N ALA A 23 -34.04 -23.87 -4.03
CA ALA A 23 -34.68 -22.79 -4.78
C ALA A 23 -36.20 -23.02 -4.79
N ALA A 24 -36.97 -22.07 -4.24
CA ALA A 24 -38.42 -22.04 -4.33
C ALA A 24 -38.86 -20.82 -5.16
N ASN A 25 -39.32 -21.15 -6.35
CA ASN A 25 -40.00 -20.34 -7.35
C ASN A 25 -41.24 -19.65 -6.75
N ARG A 26 -41.27 -18.32 -6.66
CA ARG A 26 -42.49 -17.53 -6.39
C ARG A 26 -42.88 -16.77 -7.65
N GLN A 27 -43.88 -17.31 -8.34
CA GLN A 27 -44.67 -16.62 -9.35
C GLN A 27 -45.47 -15.50 -8.69
N THR A 28 -45.30 -14.28 -9.19
CA THR A 28 -46.23 -13.16 -9.00
C THR A 28 -47.18 -13.10 -10.20
N PRO A 29 -48.50 -12.95 -9.99
CA PRO A 29 -49.43 -12.77 -11.10
C PRO A 29 -49.35 -11.34 -11.64
N ALA A 30 -49.11 -11.22 -12.95
CA ALA A 30 -49.14 -9.97 -13.68
C ALA A 30 -50.60 -9.53 -13.91
N LEU A 31 -50.91 -8.31 -13.47
CA LEU A 31 -52.08 -7.55 -13.89
C LEU A 31 -51.87 -7.10 -15.35
N THR A 32 -52.56 -7.76 -16.27
CA THR A 32 -52.73 -7.33 -17.66
C THR A 32 -53.70 -6.15 -17.72
N VAL A 33 -53.19 -4.97 -18.04
CA VAL A 33 -53.99 -3.81 -18.43
C VAL A 33 -53.81 -3.61 -19.92
N ASP A 34 -54.86 -3.91 -20.68
CA ASP A 34 -54.94 -3.67 -22.12
C ASP A 34 -55.02 -2.17 -22.41
N PHE A 35 -54.00 -1.63 -23.09
CA PHE A 35 -54.07 -0.32 -23.74
C PHE A 35 -53.69 -0.48 -25.21
N SER A 36 -54.69 -0.81 -26.02
CA SER A 36 -54.66 -0.72 -27.48
C SER A 36 -54.86 0.74 -27.90
N ALA A 37 -53.77 1.42 -28.28
CA ALA A 37 -53.84 2.60 -29.13
C ALA A 37 -52.52 2.77 -29.91
N SER A 38 -52.62 2.52 -31.21
CA SER A 38 -51.58 2.56 -32.23
C SER A 38 -50.85 3.92 -32.29
N ASN A 39 -49.57 3.95 -31.89
CA ASN A 39 -48.66 5.06 -32.16
C ASN A 39 -47.44 4.55 -32.98
N PRO A 40 -47.32 4.90 -34.28
CA PRO A 40 -46.32 4.34 -35.19
C PRO A 40 -44.86 4.71 -34.86
N LYS A 41 -44.61 5.62 -33.91
CA LYS A 41 -43.26 5.98 -33.46
C LYS A 41 -42.67 5.03 -32.41
N ALA A 42 -43.50 4.32 -31.63
CA ALA A 42 -43.02 3.38 -30.61
C ALA A 42 -42.45 2.08 -31.23
N ALA A 43 -43.00 1.64 -32.36
CA ALA A 43 -42.53 0.45 -33.08
C ALA A 43 -41.10 0.58 -33.64
N ARG A 44 -40.59 1.80 -33.85
CA ARG A 44 -39.24 2.03 -34.38
C ARG A 44 -38.15 1.95 -33.29
N VAL A 45 -38.48 2.26 -32.04
CA VAL A 45 -37.56 2.17 -30.89
C VAL A 45 -37.38 0.71 -30.43
N ILE A 46 -38.43 -0.10 -30.50
CA ILE A 46 -38.37 -1.53 -30.11
C ILE A 46 -37.47 -2.34 -31.07
N LYS A 47 -37.49 -2.02 -32.38
CA LYS A 47 -36.65 -2.70 -33.38
C LYS A 47 -35.15 -2.41 -33.22
N SER A 48 -34.75 -1.23 -32.72
CA SER A 48 -33.34 -0.91 -32.51
C SER A 48 -32.76 -1.59 -31.27
N THR A 49 -33.56 -1.77 -30.22
CA THR A 49 -33.15 -2.51 -29.01
C THR A 49 -32.96 -4.00 -29.27
N GLN A 50 -33.79 -4.62 -30.11
CA GLN A 50 -33.62 -6.04 -30.45
C GLN A 50 -32.34 -6.30 -31.25
N LYS A 51 -32.04 -5.45 -32.24
CA LYS A 51 -30.81 -5.55 -33.04
C LYS A 51 -29.54 -5.36 -32.20
N ARG A 52 -29.58 -4.51 -31.16
CA ARG A 52 -28.46 -4.33 -30.23
C ARG A 52 -28.24 -5.59 -29.40
N LYS A 53 -29.31 -6.18 -28.88
CA LYS A 53 -29.24 -7.45 -28.12
C LYS A 53 -28.67 -8.60 -28.97
N GLU A 54 -29.12 -8.74 -30.22
CA GLU A 54 -28.59 -9.77 -31.13
C GLU A 54 -27.09 -9.58 -31.44
N ASN A 55 -26.63 -8.33 -31.57
CA ASN A 55 -25.21 -8.04 -31.74
C ASN A 55 -24.39 -8.36 -30.48
N ASP A 56 -24.92 -8.03 -29.29
CA ASP A 56 -24.27 -8.31 -28.02
C ASP A 56 -24.18 -9.83 -27.77
N ASP A 57 -25.25 -10.57 -28.06
CA ASP A 57 -25.29 -12.04 -27.96
C ASP A 57 -24.30 -12.70 -28.94
N ARG A 58 -24.18 -12.18 -30.17
CA ARG A 58 -23.20 -12.66 -31.16
C ARG A 58 -21.76 -12.35 -30.74
N ALA A 59 -21.51 -11.18 -30.16
CA ALA A 59 -20.18 -10.82 -29.65
C ALA A 59 -19.78 -11.68 -28.45
N ASN A 60 -20.73 -12.02 -27.58
CA ASN A 60 -20.48 -12.92 -26.45
C ASN A 60 -20.21 -14.36 -26.90
N ALA A 61 -21.00 -14.88 -27.84
CA ALA A 61 -20.74 -16.21 -28.41
C ALA A 61 -19.37 -16.33 -29.09
N ALA A 62 -18.90 -15.25 -29.74
CA ALA A 62 -17.56 -15.21 -30.32
C ALA A 62 -16.44 -15.25 -29.25
N ARG A 63 -16.61 -14.54 -28.13
CA ARG A 63 -15.67 -14.58 -27.00
C ARG A 63 -15.64 -15.96 -26.34
N ASP A 64 -16.79 -16.60 -26.16
CA ASP A 64 -16.86 -17.95 -25.57
C ASP A 64 -16.15 -18.99 -26.46
N ALA A 65 -16.29 -18.87 -27.78
CA ALA A 65 -15.57 -19.72 -28.72
C ALA A 65 -14.05 -19.51 -28.66
N GLU A 66 -13.58 -18.27 -28.49
CA GLU A 66 -12.16 -17.94 -28.32
C GLU A 66 -11.59 -18.51 -27.00
N ILE A 67 -12.35 -18.40 -25.90
CA ILE A 67 -11.97 -18.97 -24.60
C ILE A 67 -11.81 -20.50 -24.71
N GLU A 68 -12.73 -21.19 -25.38
CA GLU A 68 -12.64 -22.64 -25.59
C GLU A 68 -11.46 -23.03 -26.51
N ALA A 69 -11.15 -22.22 -27.52
CA ALA A 69 -9.96 -22.42 -28.36
C ALA A 69 -8.66 -22.27 -27.55
N LEU A 70 -8.56 -21.25 -26.70
CA LEU A 70 -7.41 -21.03 -25.82
C LEU A 70 -7.23 -22.16 -24.79
N LYS A 71 -8.32 -22.65 -24.19
CA LYS A 71 -8.27 -23.82 -23.28
C LYS A 71 -7.70 -25.06 -23.97
N LYS A 72 -8.10 -25.33 -25.22
CA LYS A 72 -7.55 -26.45 -26.02
C LYS A 72 -6.05 -26.26 -26.32
N GLN A 73 -5.61 -25.04 -26.63
CA GLN A 73 -4.19 -24.75 -26.82
C GLN A 73 -3.38 -24.98 -25.54
N VAL A 74 -3.86 -24.49 -24.40
CA VAL A 74 -3.20 -24.70 -23.09
C VAL A 74 -3.09 -26.19 -22.76
N LEU A 75 -4.14 -26.98 -23.00
CA LEU A 75 -4.11 -28.43 -22.76
C LEU A 75 -3.08 -29.13 -23.66
N THR A 76 -2.96 -28.69 -24.92
CA THR A 76 -1.98 -29.23 -25.87
C THR A 76 -0.55 -28.90 -25.47
N LEU A 77 -0.30 -27.66 -25.00
CA LEU A 77 1.01 -27.24 -24.50
C LEU A 77 1.39 -28.00 -23.22
N LYS A 78 0.44 -28.21 -22.29
CA LYS A 78 0.68 -29.03 -21.09
C LYS A 78 1.08 -30.47 -21.43
N LYS A 79 0.40 -31.10 -22.40
CA LYS A 79 0.78 -32.45 -22.88
C LYS A 79 2.18 -32.48 -23.50
N LYS A 80 2.55 -31.47 -24.29
CA LYS A 80 3.90 -31.35 -24.86
C LYS A 80 4.95 -31.19 -23.76
N HIS A 81 4.70 -30.32 -22.79
CA HIS A 81 5.61 -30.11 -21.67
C HIS A 81 5.83 -31.39 -20.85
N GLU A 82 4.76 -32.14 -20.56
CA GLU A 82 4.90 -33.40 -19.81
C GLU A 82 5.68 -34.45 -20.61
N LYS A 83 5.48 -34.52 -21.93
CA LYS A 83 6.26 -35.39 -22.81
C LYS A 83 7.75 -35.01 -22.83
N THR A 84 8.08 -33.73 -22.95
CA THR A 84 9.46 -33.26 -22.92
C THR A 84 10.11 -33.52 -21.56
N LYS A 85 9.34 -33.38 -20.47
CA LYS A 85 9.79 -33.69 -19.11
C LYS A 85 10.09 -35.18 -18.91
N SER A 86 9.26 -36.08 -19.46
CA SER A 86 9.55 -37.52 -19.42
C SER A 86 10.77 -37.89 -20.26
N GLU A 87 10.93 -37.31 -21.46
CA GLU A 87 12.09 -37.53 -22.32
C GLU A 87 13.40 -37.06 -21.66
N LEU A 88 13.37 -35.96 -20.90
CA LEU A 88 14.52 -35.50 -20.11
C LEU A 88 14.87 -36.48 -18.98
N ARG A 89 13.86 -37.03 -18.30
CA ARG A 89 14.07 -37.98 -17.20
C ARG A 89 14.69 -39.30 -17.69
N GLU A 90 14.34 -39.79 -18.88
CA GLU A 90 14.94 -40.98 -19.47
C GLU A 90 16.41 -40.80 -19.89
N ARG A 91 16.82 -39.57 -20.25
CA ARG A 91 18.24 -39.29 -20.57
C ARG A 91 19.15 -39.31 -19.35
N ASP A 92 18.67 -38.89 -18.19
CA ASP A 92 19.49 -38.86 -16.96
C ASP A 92 19.75 -40.25 -16.38
N VAL A 93 18.81 -41.21 -16.53
CA VAL A 93 18.99 -42.58 -16.03
C VAL A 93 20.07 -43.35 -16.79
N ASN A 94 20.29 -43.04 -18.07
CA ASN A 94 21.31 -43.70 -18.90
C ASN A 94 22.72 -43.07 -18.80
N ARG A 95 22.92 -42.07 -17.93
CA ARG A 95 24.22 -41.40 -17.72
C ARG A 95 24.77 -41.57 -16.30
N ALA A 96 24.27 -42.54 -15.54
CA ALA A 96 24.91 -42.96 -14.30
C ALA A 96 26.25 -43.66 -14.65
N PRO A 97 27.40 -43.19 -14.14
CA PRO A 97 28.65 -43.91 -14.23
C PRO A 97 28.51 -45.29 -13.55
N PRO A 98 29.17 -46.35 -14.06
CA PRO A 98 29.16 -47.65 -13.40
C PRO A 98 29.67 -47.50 -11.96
N GLU A 99 28.84 -47.94 -11.00
CA GLU A 99 29.20 -48.05 -9.59
C GLU A 99 30.38 -49.03 -9.48
N SER A 100 31.52 -48.56 -8.99
CA SER A 100 32.66 -49.40 -8.63
C SER A 100 32.33 -50.11 -7.32
N GLU A 101 32.14 -51.43 -7.39
CA GLU A 101 32.31 -52.33 -6.25
C GLU A 101 33.80 -52.31 -5.85
N GLU A 102 34.14 -51.69 -4.73
CA GLU A 102 35.39 -51.99 -4.01
C GLU A 102 35.12 -52.16 -2.51
N GLU A 103 35.47 -53.39 -2.12
CA GLU A 103 35.70 -54.10 -0.85
C GLU A 103 35.86 -53.35 0.49
N ASP A 104 35.34 -54.06 1.51
CA ASP A 104 35.81 -54.26 2.90
C ASP A 104 36.95 -53.39 3.46
N ASP A 105 36.72 -52.84 4.67
CA ASP A 105 37.69 -52.95 5.79
C ASP A 105 37.08 -52.50 7.14
N GLU A 106 37.02 -53.48 8.06
CA GLU A 106 37.27 -53.48 9.51
C GLU A 106 36.63 -52.44 10.48
N PRO A 107 36.13 -52.89 11.66
CA PRO A 107 35.65 -52.02 12.74
C PRO A 107 36.81 -51.50 13.63
N VAL A 108 37.07 -50.20 13.59
CA VAL A 108 38.05 -49.55 14.49
C VAL A 108 37.41 -49.13 15.81
N ASP A 109 37.90 -49.75 16.88
CA ASP A 109 37.67 -49.49 18.29
C ASP A 109 37.96 -48.02 18.68
N MET A 110 36.97 -47.36 19.29
CA MET A 110 37.07 -45.98 19.78
C MET A 110 37.21 -45.97 21.30
N SER A 111 38.41 -46.35 21.77
CA SER A 111 38.84 -46.17 23.15
C SER A 111 39.89 -45.05 23.26
N GLY A 112 39.55 -44.02 24.04
CA GLY A 112 40.46 -43.19 24.83
C GLY A 112 41.55 -42.38 24.13
N PHE A 113 41.32 -41.08 23.95
CA PHE A 113 42.39 -40.08 24.08
C PHE A 113 41.94 -38.83 24.84
N SER A 114 42.28 -38.84 26.13
CA SER A 114 42.47 -37.64 26.95
C SER A 114 43.73 -36.91 26.47
N SER A 115 43.62 -35.63 26.12
CA SER A 115 44.79 -34.78 25.90
C SER A 115 44.50 -33.34 26.34
N SER A 116 45.13 -32.99 27.45
CA SER A 116 45.32 -31.65 27.99
C SER A 116 46.25 -30.84 27.10
N PHE A 117 45.76 -29.77 26.45
CA PHE A 117 46.61 -28.83 25.73
C PHE A 117 46.83 -27.54 26.51
N VAL A 118 48.06 -27.41 27.00
CA VAL A 118 48.64 -26.21 27.61
C VAL A 118 48.91 -25.17 26.53
N SER A 119 48.37 -23.96 26.72
CA SER A 119 48.60 -22.82 25.83
C SER A 119 50.01 -22.24 26.03
N ARG A 120 50.88 -22.36 25.02
CA ARG A 120 52.08 -21.53 24.87
C ARG A 120 51.86 -20.54 23.71
N GLY A 121 51.91 -19.26 24.04
CA GLY A 121 51.77 -18.16 23.10
C GLY A 121 52.91 -18.12 22.08
N VAL A 122 52.56 -17.82 20.83
CA VAL A 122 53.50 -17.53 19.75
C VAL A 122 53.18 -16.16 19.18
N VAL A 123 54.13 -15.25 19.40
CA VAL A 123 54.23 -13.93 18.77
C VAL A 123 54.55 -14.11 17.29
N SER A 124 53.64 -13.72 16.39
CA SER A 124 53.89 -13.71 14.95
C SER A 124 54.12 -12.28 14.45
N ARG A 125 55.36 -12.03 14.02
CA ARG A 125 55.81 -10.78 13.37
C ARG A 125 55.26 -10.72 11.94
N ARG A 126 54.65 -9.59 11.58
CA ARG A 126 54.26 -9.25 10.19
C ARG A 126 55.48 -8.80 9.37
N PRO A 127 55.68 -9.27 8.13
CA PRO A 127 56.58 -8.63 7.17
C PRO A 127 55.86 -7.50 6.40
N PRO A 128 56.61 -6.48 5.91
CA PRO A 128 56.06 -5.32 5.22
C PRO A 128 55.64 -5.62 3.78
N LYS A 129 54.48 -5.08 3.37
CA LYS A 129 53.96 -5.16 2.00
C LYS A 129 54.71 -4.19 1.08
N ALA A 130 55.21 -4.73 -0.04
CA ALA A 130 55.77 -3.98 -1.15
C ALA A 130 54.70 -3.18 -1.92
N ALA A 131 55.08 -1.99 -2.37
CA ALA A 131 54.27 -1.09 -3.19
C ALA A 131 54.22 -1.53 -4.67
N PRO A 132 53.11 -1.31 -5.39
CA PRO A 132 53.04 -1.60 -6.82
C PRO A 132 53.71 -0.51 -7.68
N LYS A 133 54.49 -0.98 -8.67
CA LYS A 133 55.18 -0.20 -9.70
C LYS A 133 54.17 0.50 -10.62
N ARG A 134 54.26 1.83 -10.73
CA ARG A 134 53.59 2.64 -11.75
C ARG A 134 54.37 2.57 -13.06
N LEU A 135 53.71 2.19 -14.15
CA LEU A 135 54.20 2.41 -15.51
C LEU A 135 54.15 3.90 -15.85
N ARG A 136 55.21 4.34 -16.52
CA ARG A 136 55.53 5.72 -16.90
C ARG A 136 55.36 5.83 -18.42
N SER A 137 54.46 6.67 -18.90
CA SER A 137 54.55 7.25 -20.25
C SER A 137 54.50 8.76 -20.11
N GLY A 138 55.57 9.45 -20.51
CA GLY A 138 55.67 10.90 -20.42
C GLY A 138 55.10 11.61 -21.64
N LYS A 139 54.74 12.88 -21.48
CA LYS A 139 55.21 13.97 -22.34
C LYS A 139 55.01 15.31 -21.62
N ALA A 140 55.99 16.19 -21.81
CA ALA A 140 56.21 17.46 -21.12
C ALA A 140 55.36 18.61 -21.67
N GLY A 141 55.21 19.66 -20.85
CA GLY A 141 54.71 20.98 -21.24
C GLY A 141 54.56 21.89 -20.02
N GLU A 142 55.43 22.90 -19.92
CA GLU A 142 55.63 23.83 -18.81
C GLU A 142 54.54 24.93 -18.71
N THR A 143 54.20 25.38 -17.49
CA THR A 143 54.46 26.73 -16.95
C THR A 143 53.65 27.01 -15.65
N PRO A 144 54.11 27.95 -14.78
CA PRO A 144 53.59 28.11 -13.41
C PRO A 144 52.85 29.43 -13.19
N ILE A 145 51.71 29.42 -12.49
CA ILE A 145 51.17 30.62 -11.83
C ILE A 145 50.61 30.23 -10.47
N ALA A 146 51.26 30.74 -9.41
CA ALA A 146 50.78 30.75 -8.05
C ALA A 146 49.85 31.96 -7.85
N THR A 147 48.72 31.75 -7.16
CA THR A 147 48.03 32.82 -6.43
C THR A 147 47.43 32.28 -5.12
N PRO A 148 47.46 33.08 -4.03
CA PRO A 148 47.06 32.67 -2.69
C PRO A 148 45.57 32.88 -2.43
N MET A 149 44.94 31.97 -1.67
CA MET A 149 43.59 32.17 -1.14
C MET A 149 43.63 32.94 0.19
N PRO A 150 42.76 33.95 0.40
CA PRO A 150 42.52 34.53 1.70
C PRO A 150 41.47 33.73 2.48
N ARG A 151 41.70 33.63 3.80
CA ARG A 151 40.74 33.22 4.83
C ARG A 151 39.74 34.37 5.12
N VAL A 152 38.66 34.00 5.85
CA VAL A 152 37.63 34.82 6.55
C VAL A 152 36.34 35.01 5.72
N ALA A 153 35.09 34.84 6.17
CA ALA A 153 34.46 34.70 7.50
C ALA A 153 33.16 33.85 7.45
N LEU A 154 32.74 33.39 8.63
CA LEU A 154 31.45 32.79 8.98
C LEU A 154 30.28 33.78 8.83
N THR A 155 29.24 33.41 8.07
CA THR A 155 27.83 33.85 8.20
C THR A 155 26.95 32.74 7.59
N SER A 156 26.29 31.89 8.40
CA SER A 156 24.86 31.94 8.77
C SER A 156 23.86 31.60 7.65
N PHE A 157 23.12 30.51 7.87
CA PHE A 157 21.80 30.13 7.30
C PHE A 157 21.71 29.86 5.79
N GLU A 158 21.68 28.58 5.43
CA GLU A 158 20.65 27.88 4.64
C GLU A 158 21.09 26.40 4.51
N ASP A 159 20.38 25.47 5.17
CA ASP A 159 20.65 24.03 5.03
C ASP A 159 19.93 23.49 3.79
N ASP A 160 20.72 23.39 2.72
CA ASP A 160 20.40 22.70 1.48
C ASP A 160 20.07 21.22 1.74
N LEU A 161 18.87 20.83 1.32
CA LEU A 161 18.46 19.43 1.23
C LEU A 161 19.25 18.76 0.11
N ASN A 162 20.28 17.99 0.50
CA ASN A 162 21.04 17.11 -0.37
C ASN A 162 20.10 16.15 -1.14
N ASP A 163 19.96 16.44 -2.44
CA ASP A 163 19.37 15.60 -3.48
C ASP A 163 20.43 14.58 -3.92
N VAL A 164 20.39 13.36 -3.38
CA VAL A 164 21.20 12.25 -3.88
C VAL A 164 20.53 11.73 -5.14
N HIS A 165 21.06 12.17 -6.27
CA HIS A 165 20.79 11.67 -7.60
C HIS A 165 21.18 10.19 -7.70
N ASP A 166 20.20 9.31 -7.88
CA ASP A 166 20.42 7.96 -8.41
C ASP A 166 20.12 7.99 -9.92
N GLN A 167 21.17 8.01 -10.72
CA GLN A 167 21.09 7.81 -12.17
C GLN A 167 20.92 6.32 -12.45
N ALA A 168 19.74 5.93 -12.94
CA ALA A 168 19.57 4.66 -13.64
C ALA A 168 20.00 4.84 -15.11
N PRO A 169 20.77 3.91 -15.69
CA PRO A 169 21.24 4.00 -17.06
C PRO A 169 20.12 3.72 -18.06
N SER A 170 20.01 4.56 -19.09
CA SER A 170 19.18 4.30 -20.27
C SER A 170 19.98 3.49 -21.26
N ASP A 171 19.63 2.21 -21.44
CA ASP A 171 20.02 1.46 -22.63
C ASP A 171 18.88 1.54 -23.65
N GLY A 172 19.19 2.20 -24.76
CA GLY A 172 18.37 2.21 -25.96
C GLY A 172 18.59 0.94 -26.76
N ALA A 173 17.50 0.36 -27.24
CA ALA A 173 17.50 -0.51 -28.40
C ALA A 173 16.31 -0.12 -29.27
N ALA A 174 16.62 0.42 -30.44
CA ALA A 174 15.70 0.67 -31.52
C ALA A 174 15.12 -0.64 -32.06
N SER A 175 13.84 -0.64 -32.43
CA SER A 175 13.33 -1.53 -33.47
C SER A 175 12.22 -0.83 -34.23
N ASP A 176 12.48 -0.74 -35.52
CA ASP A 176 11.63 -0.31 -36.62
C ASP A 176 10.30 -1.06 -36.72
N GLY A 177 9.31 -0.35 -37.26
CA GLY A 177 8.51 -0.80 -38.40
C GLY A 177 7.31 -1.70 -38.13
N ALA A 178 6.11 -1.11 -38.23
CA ALA A 178 5.06 -1.56 -39.17
C ALA A 178 3.85 -0.62 -39.11
N GLU A 179 3.67 0.13 -40.20
CA GLU A 179 2.48 0.89 -40.53
C GLU A 179 1.28 -0.03 -40.83
N GLY A 180 0.09 0.42 -40.46
CA GLY A 180 -1.18 -0.17 -40.87
C GLY A 180 -2.34 0.77 -40.55
N PRO A 181 -3.39 0.84 -41.39
CA PRO A 181 -3.89 2.13 -41.89
C PRO A 181 -5.09 2.71 -41.13
N ASP A 182 -5.10 4.04 -41.18
CA ASP A 182 -6.14 4.98 -40.81
C ASP A 182 -7.33 4.89 -41.79
N LEU A 183 -8.52 4.62 -41.25
CA LEU A 183 -9.79 4.78 -41.93
C LEU A 183 -10.56 5.90 -41.25
N GLY A 184 -10.51 7.07 -41.88
CA GLY A 184 -11.36 8.20 -41.55
C GLY A 184 -12.83 7.95 -41.88
N ALA A 185 -13.69 8.73 -41.22
CA ALA A 185 -14.85 9.38 -41.82
C ALA A 185 -15.49 10.27 -40.75
N GLY A 186 -15.38 11.58 -40.94
CA GLY A 186 -16.18 12.55 -40.21
C GLY A 186 -17.65 12.45 -40.58
N VAL A 187 -18.52 12.90 -39.68
CA VAL A 187 -19.83 13.44 -40.04
C VAL A 187 -20.18 14.56 -39.06
N ASP A 188 -20.49 15.69 -39.65
CA ASP A 188 -21.01 16.93 -39.09
C ASP A 188 -22.26 16.74 -38.21
N THR A 189 -22.43 17.59 -37.21
CA THR A 189 -23.77 17.89 -36.67
C THR A 189 -24.03 19.39 -36.74
N PRO A 190 -25.06 19.83 -37.49
CA PRO A 190 -25.45 21.23 -37.57
C PRO A 190 -26.46 21.62 -36.49
N SER A 191 -26.36 22.90 -36.18
CA SER A 191 -27.36 23.83 -35.64
C SER A 191 -28.81 23.57 -36.05
N SER A 192 -29.72 23.95 -35.14
CA SER A 192 -31.03 24.62 -35.34
C SER A 192 -32.21 23.86 -34.74
N ASN A 193 -32.79 24.41 -33.66
CA ASN A 193 -34.18 24.19 -33.28
C ASN A 193 -34.93 25.52 -33.38
N PRO A 194 -36.07 25.59 -34.10
CA PRO A 194 -36.84 26.80 -34.26
C PRO A 194 -37.86 27.00 -33.13
N ARG A 195 -38.17 28.28 -32.99
CA ARG A 195 -39.22 28.95 -32.24
C ARG A 195 -40.61 28.66 -32.87
N LEU A 196 -41.65 28.51 -32.04
CA LEU A 196 -42.89 29.34 -32.00
C LEU A 196 -44.12 28.60 -31.41
N HIS A 197 -44.70 29.27 -30.40
CA HIS A 197 -46.13 29.48 -30.04
C HIS A 197 -47.16 28.34 -29.85
N ALA A 198 -47.76 28.33 -28.65
CA ALA A 198 -49.19 28.60 -28.40
C ALA A 198 -49.41 28.81 -26.88
N GLN A 199 -49.60 30.04 -26.41
CA GLN A 199 -50.90 30.61 -26.01
C GLN A 199 -51.76 29.72 -25.11
N GLN A 200 -51.80 30.03 -23.81
CA GLN A 200 -53.05 30.01 -23.05
C GLN A 200 -53.00 31.03 -21.91
N LYS A 201 -53.82 32.08 -22.06
CA LYS A 201 -54.12 33.10 -21.07
C LYS A 201 -55.00 32.51 -19.98
N ARG A 202 -54.60 32.62 -18.71
CA ARG A 202 -55.53 32.68 -17.58
C ARG A 202 -55.08 33.77 -16.62
N ALA A 203 -56.04 34.65 -16.31
CA ALA A 203 -55.89 35.81 -15.45
C ALA A 203 -56.27 35.50 -14.00
N ARG A 204 -55.82 36.39 -13.10
CA ARG A 204 -56.18 36.55 -11.67
C ARG A 204 -55.46 35.56 -10.75
N SER A 205 -54.88 35.93 -9.61
CA SER A 205 -55.11 37.06 -8.72
C SER A 205 -53.83 37.43 -7.95
N SER A 206 -53.77 38.69 -7.54
CA SER A 206 -52.68 39.37 -6.87
C SER A 206 -52.73 39.17 -5.35
N SER A 207 -51.67 38.60 -4.78
CA SER A 207 -51.30 38.79 -3.37
C SER A 207 -49.85 39.29 -3.28
N PRO A 208 -49.57 40.36 -2.52
CA PRO A 208 -48.22 40.91 -2.40
C PRO A 208 -47.41 40.09 -1.40
N ASP A 209 -46.57 39.19 -1.91
CA ASP A 209 -45.55 38.50 -1.11
C ASP A 209 -44.49 39.49 -0.60
N PRO A 210 -44.06 39.39 0.67
CA PRO A 210 -43.04 40.26 1.23
C PRO A 210 -41.71 40.07 0.49
N LYS A 211 -41.15 41.20 0.07
CA LYS A 211 -39.88 41.33 -0.66
C LYS A 211 -38.76 40.57 0.06
N ARG A 212 -38.54 39.31 -0.32
CA ARG A 212 -37.36 38.53 0.05
C ARG A 212 -36.14 39.20 -0.57
N SER A 213 -35.51 40.08 0.21
CA SER A 213 -34.24 40.71 -0.10
C SER A 213 -33.24 39.62 -0.49
N LYS A 214 -32.97 39.50 -1.79
CA LYS A 214 -31.93 38.62 -2.33
C LYS A 214 -30.61 39.11 -1.75
N LYS A 215 -30.12 38.45 -0.68
CA LYS A 215 -28.74 38.58 -0.19
C LYS A 215 -27.84 38.37 -1.41
N LYS A 216 -27.22 39.44 -1.91
CA LYS A 216 -26.17 39.36 -2.92
C LYS A 216 -25.11 38.44 -2.34
N LYS A 217 -24.98 37.22 -2.88
CA LYS A 217 -23.86 36.33 -2.60
C LYS A 217 -22.61 37.14 -2.94
N LYS A 218 -21.79 37.45 -1.94
CA LYS A 218 -20.48 38.08 -2.13
C LYS A 218 -19.73 37.14 -3.07
N VAL A 219 -19.53 37.54 -4.32
CA VAL A 219 -18.77 36.78 -5.31
C VAL A 219 -17.35 36.80 -4.79
N GLU A 220 -16.88 35.66 -4.31
CA GLU A 220 -15.49 35.50 -3.90
C GLU A 220 -14.63 35.56 -5.16
N ASP A 221 -13.58 36.38 -5.15
CA ASP A 221 -12.69 36.51 -6.30
C ASP A 221 -12.07 35.13 -6.62
N PRO A 222 -11.97 34.75 -7.90
CA PRO A 222 -11.41 33.47 -8.29
C PRO A 222 -9.97 33.34 -7.78
N LEU A 223 -9.65 32.19 -7.18
CA LEU A 223 -8.31 31.89 -6.68
C LEU A 223 -7.29 31.98 -7.83
N PRO A 224 -6.08 32.52 -7.60
CA PRO A 224 -5.07 32.61 -8.65
C PRO A 224 -4.56 31.21 -9.01
N GLN A 225 -4.30 31.01 -10.30
CA GLN A 225 -3.75 29.77 -10.81
C GLN A 225 -2.25 29.68 -10.56
N ALA A 226 -1.77 28.45 -10.38
CA ALA A 226 -0.34 28.19 -10.26
C ALA A 226 0.39 28.64 -11.54
N GLU A 227 1.39 29.50 -11.37
CA GLU A 227 2.20 29.98 -12.48
C GLU A 227 3.18 28.90 -12.97
N PHE A 228 3.40 28.89 -14.29
CA PHE A 228 4.38 28.03 -14.94
C PHE A 228 5.67 28.82 -15.18
N VAL A 229 6.82 28.15 -15.08
CA VAL A 229 8.13 28.77 -15.34
C VAL A 229 8.22 29.34 -16.77
N ALA A 230 7.63 28.65 -17.74
CA ALA A 230 7.59 29.09 -19.14
C ALA A 230 6.47 30.11 -19.43
N GLY A 231 5.72 30.56 -18.42
CA GLY A 231 4.55 31.44 -18.58
C GLY A 231 3.31 30.77 -19.18
N HIS A 232 3.44 29.58 -19.77
CA HIS A 232 2.34 28.78 -20.29
C HIS A 232 2.41 27.33 -19.80
N ALA A 233 1.25 26.66 -19.76
CA ALA A 233 1.21 25.24 -19.46
C ALA A 233 1.99 24.45 -20.54
N PRO A 234 2.83 23.48 -20.15
CA PRO A 234 3.55 22.65 -21.12
C PRO A 234 2.56 21.76 -21.89
N GLY A 235 2.74 21.67 -23.21
CA GLY A 235 1.88 20.90 -24.12
C GLY A 235 1.98 19.37 -23.98
N GLY A 236 2.87 18.87 -23.11
CA GLY A 236 3.07 17.45 -22.89
C GLY A 236 2.08 16.82 -21.90
N SER A 237 1.63 15.60 -22.21
CA SER A 237 0.86 14.73 -21.29
C SER A 237 1.61 14.44 -19.98
N ARG A 238 2.95 14.43 -20.04
CA ARG A 238 3.80 14.21 -18.86
C ARG A 238 3.75 15.41 -17.93
N THR A 239 3.37 15.16 -16.69
CA THR A 239 3.31 16.13 -15.61
C THR A 239 4.64 16.20 -14.87
N ASN A 240 5.30 17.35 -14.86
CA ASN A 240 6.56 17.54 -14.13
C ASN A 240 6.44 18.67 -13.10
N LEU A 241 7.04 18.46 -11.94
CA LEU A 241 7.10 19.42 -10.85
C LEU A 241 7.98 20.64 -11.20
N LYS A 242 8.98 20.45 -12.08
CA LYS A 242 9.86 21.53 -12.57
C LYS A 242 9.12 22.57 -13.43
N ASP A 243 7.95 22.22 -13.97
CA ASP A 243 7.15 23.11 -14.82
C ASP A 243 6.57 24.30 -14.05
N TYR A 244 6.45 24.19 -12.72
CA TYR A 244 5.83 25.19 -11.85
C TYR A 244 6.85 26.12 -11.21
N THR A 245 6.43 27.36 -10.92
CA THR A 245 7.20 28.32 -10.14
C THR A 245 7.51 27.80 -8.73
N GLU A 246 8.52 28.37 -8.08
CA GLU A 246 9.01 27.87 -6.79
C GLU A 246 7.93 27.84 -5.68
N PRO A 247 7.03 28.83 -5.53
CA PRO A 247 5.95 28.74 -4.55
C PRO A 247 5.01 27.54 -4.80
N ALA A 248 4.51 27.39 -6.03
CA ALA A 248 3.64 26.29 -6.42
C ALA A 248 4.34 24.93 -6.26
N ARG A 249 5.64 24.88 -6.59
CA ARG A 249 6.48 23.69 -6.45
C ARG A 249 6.61 23.24 -4.99
N LYS A 250 6.85 24.18 -4.07
CA LYS A 250 6.96 23.89 -2.63
C LYS A 250 5.63 23.35 -2.08
N LEU A 251 4.51 23.97 -2.44
CA LEU A 251 3.17 23.49 -2.06
C LEU A 251 2.89 22.08 -2.61
N LEU A 252 3.21 21.84 -3.89
CA LEU A 252 3.05 20.51 -4.50
C LEU A 252 3.88 19.44 -3.81
N LYS A 253 5.16 19.69 -3.52
CA LYS A 253 6.01 18.75 -2.77
C LYS A 253 5.38 18.42 -1.41
N ARG A 254 4.92 19.43 -0.66
CA ARG A 254 4.27 19.22 0.63
C ARG A 254 2.99 18.39 0.49
N ALA A 255 2.14 18.72 -0.49
CA ALA A 255 0.90 18.00 -0.75
C ALA A 255 1.14 16.53 -1.16
N MET A 256 2.11 16.26 -2.02
CA MET A 256 2.52 14.90 -2.39
C MET A 256 2.93 14.08 -1.16
N HIS A 257 3.77 14.65 -0.29
CA HIS A 257 4.21 13.97 0.92
C HIS A 257 3.08 13.73 1.91
N THR A 258 2.18 14.69 2.09
CA THR A 258 0.99 14.52 2.93
C THR A 258 0.07 13.43 2.37
N PHE A 259 -0.03 13.33 1.05
CA PHE A 259 -0.80 12.26 0.40
C PHE A 259 -0.20 10.88 0.67
N GLU A 260 1.12 10.71 0.53
CA GLU A 260 1.82 9.46 0.90
C GLU A 260 1.57 9.09 2.37
N VAL A 261 1.66 10.06 3.29
CA VAL A 261 1.38 9.82 4.71
C VAL A 261 -0.05 9.33 4.92
N ARG A 262 -1.05 9.89 4.22
CA ARG A 262 -2.43 9.38 4.29
C ARG A 262 -2.56 7.96 3.72
N VAL A 263 -1.82 7.63 2.65
CA VAL A 263 -1.77 6.26 2.11
C VAL A 263 -1.22 5.30 3.17
N TRP A 264 -0.15 5.66 3.87
CA TRP A 264 0.47 4.79 4.87
C TRP A 264 -0.32 4.67 6.19
N SER A 265 -1.11 5.67 6.55
CA SER A 265 -1.77 5.77 7.87
C SER A 265 -3.29 5.57 7.85
N ARG A 266 -3.97 5.83 6.72
CA ARG A 266 -5.44 5.82 6.64
C ARG A 266 -6.00 4.75 5.73
N SER A 267 -5.41 4.55 4.55
CA SER A 267 -5.80 3.48 3.64
C SER A 267 -4.69 3.24 2.61
N GLY A 268 -4.15 2.02 2.56
CA GLY A 268 -3.07 1.68 1.63
C GLY A 268 -3.49 1.68 0.16
N TYR A 269 -4.74 1.33 -0.11
CA TYR A 269 -5.30 1.21 -1.46
C TYR A 269 -6.63 1.98 -1.56
N PRO A 270 -6.62 3.32 -1.38
CA PRO A 270 -7.84 4.11 -1.34
C PRO A 270 -8.55 4.09 -2.71
N PRO A 271 -9.88 4.00 -2.76
CA PRO A 271 -10.62 4.06 -4.02
C PRO A 271 -10.46 5.45 -4.67
N ALA A 272 -10.66 5.53 -5.99
CA ALA A 272 -10.38 6.74 -6.76
C ALA A 272 -11.13 7.99 -6.24
N GLU A 273 -12.37 7.83 -5.79
CA GLU A 273 -13.19 8.91 -5.23
C GLU A 273 -12.58 9.48 -3.94
N VAL A 274 -12.15 8.59 -3.04
CA VAL A 274 -11.47 8.97 -1.79
C VAL A 274 -10.13 9.66 -2.08
N GLN A 275 -9.39 9.21 -3.09
CA GLN A 275 -8.17 9.88 -3.52
C GLN A 275 -8.43 11.31 -4.00
N VAL A 276 -9.48 11.53 -4.80
CA VAL A 276 -9.86 12.87 -5.26
C VAL A 276 -10.19 13.77 -4.09
N GLU A 277 -10.94 13.27 -3.11
CA GLU A 277 -11.32 14.02 -1.93
C GLU A 277 -10.11 14.36 -1.04
N TRP A 278 -9.22 13.38 -0.80
CA TRP A 278 -7.98 13.63 -0.06
C TRP A 278 -7.12 14.71 -0.71
N VAL A 279 -6.99 14.69 -2.03
CA VAL A 279 -6.17 15.68 -2.74
C VAL A 279 -6.72 17.10 -2.54
N LYS A 280 -8.05 17.27 -2.58
CA LYS A 280 -8.66 18.58 -2.31
C LYS A 280 -8.38 19.05 -0.88
N GLN A 281 -8.62 18.19 0.11
CA GLN A 281 -8.40 18.50 1.51
C GLN A 281 -6.93 18.85 1.80
N ILE A 282 -6.01 18.00 1.32
CA ILE A 282 -4.57 18.23 1.47
C ILE A 282 -4.16 19.55 0.82
N TRP A 283 -4.70 19.87 -0.36
CA TRP A 283 -4.34 21.10 -1.04
C TRP A 283 -4.75 22.34 -0.24
N VAL A 284 -5.96 22.33 0.32
CA VAL A 284 -6.45 23.38 1.22
C VAL A 284 -5.55 23.50 2.45
N GLU A 285 -5.30 22.39 3.14
CA GLU A 285 -4.44 22.33 4.34
C GLU A 285 -3.03 22.89 4.06
N VAL A 286 -2.45 22.54 2.91
CA VAL A 286 -1.10 22.97 2.52
C VAL A 286 -1.05 24.46 2.13
N CYS A 287 -2.07 24.96 1.44
CA CYS A 287 -2.18 26.38 1.11
C CYS A 287 -2.37 27.23 2.37
N GLU A 288 -3.30 26.84 3.24
CA GLU A 288 -3.56 27.51 4.51
C GLU A 288 -2.31 27.55 5.40
N ALA A 289 -1.62 26.42 5.55
CA ALA A 289 -0.40 26.34 6.35
C ALA A 289 0.79 27.15 5.77
N ALA A 290 0.73 27.53 4.49
CA ALA A 290 1.73 28.39 3.85
C ALA A 290 1.31 29.86 3.80
N GLY A 291 0.06 30.19 4.16
CA GLY A 291 -0.49 31.53 3.95
C GLY A 291 -0.72 31.89 2.48
N GLU A 292 -0.77 30.88 1.61
CA GLU A 292 -0.90 31.05 0.16
C GLU A 292 -2.35 30.76 -0.27
N ARG A 293 -2.82 31.42 -1.33
CA ARG A 293 -4.11 31.12 -1.97
C ARG A 293 -3.83 30.69 -3.40
N MET A 294 -4.01 29.41 -3.72
CA MET A 294 -3.73 28.88 -5.06
C MET A 294 -4.79 27.86 -5.49
N GLU A 295 -5.24 27.95 -6.74
CA GLU A 295 -6.21 27.01 -7.30
C GLU A 295 -5.59 25.61 -7.52
N LEU A 296 -6.30 24.56 -7.08
CA LEU A 296 -5.94 23.17 -7.40
C LEU A 296 -6.36 22.82 -8.83
N THR A 297 -5.40 22.78 -9.75
CA THR A 297 -5.68 22.37 -11.14
C THR A 297 -5.80 20.85 -11.28
N LYS A 298 -6.46 20.37 -12.35
CA LYS A 298 -6.53 18.92 -12.68
C LYS A 298 -5.13 18.30 -12.85
N ARG A 299 -4.18 19.06 -13.40
CA ARG A 299 -2.78 18.63 -13.60
C ARG A 299 -2.09 18.39 -12.26
N MET A 300 -2.23 19.33 -11.33
CA MET A 300 -1.72 19.22 -9.96
C MET A 300 -2.36 18.07 -9.20
N SER A 301 -3.68 17.95 -9.30
CA SER A 301 -4.43 16.86 -8.68
C SER A 301 -3.97 15.47 -9.18
N SER A 302 -3.70 15.33 -10.48
CA SER A 302 -3.13 14.12 -11.07
C SER A 302 -1.72 13.82 -10.54
N MET A 303 -0.86 14.84 -10.41
CA MET A 303 0.49 14.67 -9.86
C MET A 303 0.48 14.15 -8.42
N ILE A 304 -0.39 14.70 -7.57
CA ILE A 304 -0.48 14.30 -6.17
C ILE A 304 -0.94 12.83 -6.06
N ARG A 305 -1.95 12.40 -6.84
CA ARG A 305 -2.41 10.99 -6.81
C ARG A 305 -1.37 9.99 -7.28
N LYS A 306 -0.52 10.35 -8.26
CA LYS A 306 0.55 9.46 -8.77
C LYS A 306 1.56 9.07 -7.68
N TYR A 307 1.60 9.79 -6.56
CA TYR A 307 2.46 9.44 -5.44
C TYR A 307 1.93 8.27 -4.59
N GLY A 308 0.67 7.85 -4.72
CA GLY A 308 0.18 6.66 -4.01
C GLY A 308 0.94 5.36 -4.36
N PRO A 309 1.01 4.97 -5.65
CA PRO A 309 1.85 3.85 -6.10
C PRO A 309 3.33 4.01 -5.76
N HIS A 310 3.88 5.24 -5.86
CA HIS A 310 5.27 5.53 -5.52
C HIS A 310 5.55 5.28 -4.03
N GLY A 311 4.68 5.82 -3.16
CA GLY A 311 4.77 5.67 -1.72
C GLY A 311 4.65 4.22 -1.26
N ARG A 312 3.95 3.34 -1.98
CA ARG A 312 3.91 1.89 -1.70
C ARG A 312 5.18 1.18 -2.18
N SER A 313 5.64 1.51 -3.39
CA SER A 313 6.86 0.93 -3.94
C SER A 313 8.09 1.24 -3.09
N SER A 314 8.15 2.44 -2.51
CA SER A 314 9.23 2.84 -1.59
C SER A 314 9.22 2.06 -0.27
N LEU A 315 8.05 1.58 0.20
CA LEU A 315 7.99 0.66 1.34
C LEU A 315 8.75 -0.63 1.02
N LYS A 316 8.43 -1.22 -0.13
CA LYS A 316 9.09 -2.43 -0.64
C LYS A 316 10.60 -2.24 -0.80
N ASP A 317 11.03 -1.11 -1.38
CA ASP A 317 12.47 -0.83 -1.54
C ASP A 317 13.19 -0.69 -0.18
N GLY A 318 12.52 -0.19 0.85
CA GLY A 318 13.07 -0.11 2.21
C GLY A 318 13.05 -1.42 3.00
N VAL A 319 12.04 -2.28 2.79
CA VAL A 319 11.86 -3.55 3.53
C VAL A 319 12.64 -4.70 2.92
N ARG A 320 12.69 -4.81 1.58
CA ARG A 320 13.40 -5.87 0.86
C ARG A 320 14.83 -6.13 1.38
N PRO A 321 15.70 -5.12 1.59
CA PRO A 321 17.06 -5.37 2.09
C PRO A 321 17.11 -5.91 3.53
N LEU A 322 16.02 -5.83 4.30
CA LEU A 322 15.93 -6.35 5.67
C LEU A 322 15.60 -7.85 5.70
N VAL A 323 14.75 -8.33 4.79
CA VAL A 323 14.20 -9.69 4.78
C VAL A 323 15.29 -10.75 4.72
N GLY A 324 16.24 -10.61 3.79
CA GLY A 324 17.31 -11.59 3.60
C GLY A 324 18.15 -11.81 4.86
N PRO A 325 18.79 -10.76 5.41
CA PRO A 325 19.59 -10.86 6.63
C PRO A 325 18.79 -11.30 7.87
N MET A 326 17.58 -10.78 8.07
CA MET A 326 16.81 -11.05 9.29
C MET A 326 16.29 -12.48 9.36
N TYR A 327 15.87 -13.05 8.23
CA TYR A 327 15.42 -14.44 8.15
C TYR A 327 16.52 -15.43 7.75
N ARG A 328 17.74 -14.94 7.50
CA ARG A 328 18.92 -15.74 7.13
C ARG A 328 18.75 -16.48 5.80
N PHE A 329 17.97 -15.90 4.88
CA PHE A 329 18.01 -16.30 3.48
C PHE A 329 19.41 -16.08 2.93
N LYS A 330 19.85 -16.97 2.05
CA LYS A 330 21.15 -16.87 1.40
C LYS A 330 20.96 -16.67 -0.09
N VAL A 331 21.75 -15.78 -0.68
CA VAL A 331 21.88 -15.70 -2.13
C VAL A 331 22.83 -16.81 -2.58
N GLY A 332 22.41 -17.60 -3.57
CA GLY A 332 23.24 -18.66 -4.14
C GLY A 332 22.42 -19.81 -4.70
N ASP A 333 23.05 -20.57 -5.58
CA ASP A 333 22.40 -21.58 -6.41
C ASP A 333 22.72 -23.03 -5.99
N SER A 334 23.43 -23.21 -4.88
CA SER A 334 23.75 -24.55 -4.41
C SER A 334 22.47 -25.27 -3.93
N PRO A 335 22.33 -26.59 -4.18
CA PRO A 335 21.17 -27.36 -3.74
C PRO A 335 20.89 -27.20 -2.23
N LYS A 336 21.95 -27.16 -1.41
CA LYS A 336 21.86 -26.92 0.03
C LYS A 336 21.27 -25.54 0.37
N THR A 337 21.67 -24.49 -0.34
CA THR A 337 21.12 -23.13 -0.15
C THR A 337 19.65 -23.07 -0.56
N ILE A 338 19.32 -23.64 -1.72
CA ILE A 338 17.94 -23.69 -2.24
C ILE A 338 17.03 -24.39 -1.23
N GLN A 339 17.40 -25.60 -0.78
CA GLN A 339 16.60 -26.35 0.19
C GLN A 339 16.45 -25.61 1.52
N LYS A 340 17.51 -24.93 2.00
CA LYS A 340 17.44 -24.10 3.21
C LYS A 340 16.46 -22.94 3.04
N ASN A 341 16.55 -22.20 1.93
CA ASN A 341 15.67 -21.06 1.67
C ASN A 341 14.21 -21.52 1.53
N LEU A 342 13.94 -22.62 0.83
CA LEU A 342 12.60 -23.22 0.74
C LEU A 342 12.03 -23.57 2.11
N LYS A 343 12.86 -24.14 3.00
CA LYS A 343 12.45 -24.43 4.38
C LYS A 343 12.09 -23.16 5.15
N ILE A 344 12.88 -22.10 5.01
CA ILE A 344 12.61 -20.81 5.67
C ILE A 344 11.34 -20.17 5.10
N HIS A 345 11.21 -20.09 3.78
CA HIS A 345 10.02 -19.57 3.09
C HIS A 345 8.76 -20.29 3.58
N LYS A 346 8.74 -21.62 3.51
CA LYS A 346 7.60 -22.42 3.99
C LYS A 346 7.30 -22.15 5.47
N GLN A 347 8.31 -22.11 6.34
CA GLN A 347 8.10 -21.86 7.77
C GLN A 347 7.51 -20.46 8.04
N LEU A 348 7.91 -19.45 7.28
CA LEU A 348 7.45 -18.07 7.50
C LEU A 348 6.05 -17.81 6.94
N LEU A 349 5.67 -18.47 5.84
CA LEU A 349 4.35 -18.29 5.22
C LEU A 349 3.31 -19.32 5.69
N ASP A 350 3.73 -20.42 6.31
CA ASP A 350 2.81 -21.35 6.98
C ASP A 350 2.01 -20.62 8.06
N GLU A 351 0.70 -20.48 7.81
CA GLU A 351 -0.23 -19.69 8.63
C GLU A 351 0.30 -18.29 8.99
N SER A 352 1.01 -17.67 8.04
CA SER A 352 1.63 -16.36 8.21
C SER A 352 2.54 -16.25 9.45
N GLY A 353 3.34 -17.29 9.71
CA GLY A 353 4.29 -17.36 10.83
C GLY A 353 5.19 -16.12 11.00
N PHE A 354 5.46 -15.37 9.95
CA PHE A 354 6.25 -14.13 9.99
C PHE A 354 5.62 -13.00 10.83
N HIS A 355 4.33 -13.07 11.17
CA HIS A 355 3.68 -12.11 12.07
C HIS A 355 4.18 -12.24 13.51
N TYR A 356 4.64 -13.42 13.90
CA TYR A 356 4.90 -13.78 15.30
C TYR A 356 6.35 -13.53 15.70
N GLU A 357 6.56 -13.18 16.98
CA GLU A 357 7.89 -13.06 17.59
C GLU A 357 8.65 -14.38 17.52
N ASP A 358 7.95 -15.48 17.84
CA ASP A 358 8.40 -16.85 17.56
C ASP A 358 7.49 -17.49 16.49
N PRO A 359 7.96 -17.60 15.24
CA PRO A 359 7.19 -18.23 14.16
C PRO A 359 6.86 -19.71 14.38
N LYS A 360 7.62 -20.44 15.21
CA LYS A 360 7.38 -21.88 15.44
C LYS A 360 6.29 -22.11 16.46
N GLU A 361 6.41 -21.45 17.60
CA GLU A 361 5.44 -21.53 18.69
C GLU A 361 4.22 -20.63 18.44
N ARG A 362 4.28 -19.77 17.40
CA ARG A 362 3.25 -18.80 17.02
C ARG A 362 2.86 -17.91 18.19
N THR A 363 3.85 -17.43 18.93
CA THR A 363 3.67 -16.53 20.08
C THR A 363 4.09 -15.10 19.74
N GLY A 364 3.42 -14.13 20.35
CA GLY A 364 3.71 -12.70 20.13
C GLY A 364 3.29 -12.21 18.74
N TYR A 365 2.01 -12.34 18.39
CA TYR A 365 1.46 -11.81 17.14
C TYR A 365 1.78 -10.30 16.97
N ALA A 366 2.14 -9.91 15.75
CA ALA A 366 2.62 -8.58 15.35
C ALA A 366 3.91 -8.10 16.04
N LYS A 367 4.67 -8.98 16.70
CA LYS A 367 5.92 -8.62 17.40
C LYS A 367 7.19 -9.17 16.75
N ASN A 368 7.09 -9.77 15.57
CA ASN A 368 8.29 -10.15 14.82
C ASN A 368 9.25 -8.96 14.66
N LYS A 369 10.53 -9.19 14.91
CA LYS A 369 11.55 -8.14 14.90
C LYS A 369 11.61 -7.38 13.56
N ILE A 370 11.31 -8.02 12.43
CA ILE A 370 11.34 -7.33 11.12
C ILE A 370 10.30 -6.21 11.02
N ILE A 371 9.18 -6.32 11.73
CA ILE A 371 8.08 -5.36 11.68
C ILE A 371 8.56 -4.01 12.24
N ILE A 372 9.13 -4.03 13.44
CA ILE A 372 9.64 -2.80 14.07
C ILE A 372 10.84 -2.22 13.32
N GLU A 373 11.70 -3.08 12.75
CA GLU A 373 12.83 -2.64 11.93
C GLU A 373 12.38 -1.97 10.64
N SER A 374 11.33 -2.50 10.02
CA SER A 374 10.72 -1.95 8.80
C SER A 374 10.11 -0.58 9.08
N ILE A 375 9.32 -0.45 10.16
CA ILE A 375 8.75 0.84 10.59
C ILE A 375 9.86 1.86 10.86
N ARG A 376 10.95 1.45 11.53
CA ARG A 376 12.09 2.33 11.81
C ARG A 376 12.76 2.80 10.53
N THR A 377 13.14 1.88 9.65
CA THR A 377 13.83 2.20 8.39
C THR A 377 13.00 3.12 7.50
N LEU A 378 11.69 2.90 7.43
CA LEU A 378 10.79 3.62 6.53
C LEU A 378 10.41 5.01 7.03
N TRP A 379 10.08 5.15 8.31
CA TRP A 379 9.46 6.39 8.81
C TRP A 379 10.22 7.05 9.95
N PHE A 380 11.18 6.36 10.59
CA PHE A 380 11.90 6.85 11.78
C PHE A 380 13.41 6.60 11.66
N LYS A 381 14.00 6.86 10.48
CA LYS A 381 15.45 6.71 10.25
C LYS A 381 16.25 7.84 10.90
N ASN A 382 15.71 9.05 10.89
CA ASN A 382 16.33 10.28 11.40
C ASN A 382 15.27 11.32 11.79
N LYS A 383 15.70 12.47 12.33
CA LYS A 383 14.80 13.55 12.80
C LYS A 383 13.97 14.20 11.68
N SER A 384 14.41 14.12 10.44
CA SER A 384 13.71 14.63 9.26
C SER A 384 12.84 13.57 8.57
N SER A 385 12.77 12.36 9.12
CA SER A 385 11.97 11.28 8.55
C SER A 385 10.48 11.55 8.68
N ARG A 386 9.69 10.98 7.76
CA ARG A 386 8.26 11.24 7.63
C ARG A 386 7.47 10.98 8.90
N GLY A 387 7.76 9.90 9.61
CA GLY A 387 7.08 9.54 10.86
C GLY A 387 7.43 10.48 12.01
N VAL A 388 8.59 11.15 11.99
CA VAL A 388 8.94 12.17 12.98
C VAL A 388 8.22 13.48 12.70
N LEU A 389 8.21 13.91 11.43
CA LEU A 389 7.56 15.16 11.02
C LEU A 389 6.03 15.08 11.09
N ASN A 390 5.45 13.89 10.89
CA ASN A 390 4.01 13.65 10.89
C ASN A 390 3.59 12.71 12.04
N PHE A 391 4.13 12.93 13.23
CA PHE A 391 3.95 12.01 14.36
C PHE A 391 2.48 11.75 14.71
N GLU A 392 1.60 12.74 14.50
CA GLU A 392 0.16 12.61 14.76
C GLU A 392 -0.49 11.54 13.88
N SER A 393 -0.02 11.38 12.63
CA SER A 393 -0.51 10.36 11.71
C SER A 393 -0.02 8.95 12.05
N PHE A 394 1.00 8.81 12.89
CA PHE A 394 1.63 7.54 13.25
C PHE A 394 1.55 7.22 14.76
N SER A 395 0.84 8.02 15.55
CA SER A 395 0.72 7.83 17.00
C SER A 395 -0.74 7.60 17.41
N PRO A 396 -1.14 6.36 17.73
CA PRO A 396 -0.36 5.11 17.68
C PRO A 396 -0.10 4.63 16.24
N ILE A 397 0.77 3.63 16.04
CA ILE A 397 0.91 2.97 14.74
C ILE A 397 -0.45 2.41 14.34
N SER A 398 -0.99 2.82 13.19
CA SER A 398 -2.31 2.35 12.76
C SER A 398 -2.28 0.88 12.31
N LEU A 399 -3.41 0.19 12.40
CA LEU A 399 -3.57 -1.16 11.82
C LEU A 399 -3.35 -1.14 10.30
N VAL A 400 -3.71 -0.03 9.64
CA VAL A 400 -3.46 0.19 8.22
C VAL A 400 -1.97 0.19 7.89
N THR A 401 -1.17 0.90 8.69
CA THR A 401 0.29 0.93 8.56
C THR A 401 0.87 -0.47 8.74
N LEU A 402 0.37 -1.19 9.75
CA LEU A 402 0.84 -2.54 10.05
C LEU A 402 0.48 -3.54 8.95
N ALA A 403 -0.72 -3.48 8.40
CA ALA A 403 -1.17 -4.29 7.27
C ALA A 403 -0.29 -4.05 6.02
N LEU A 404 0.02 -2.80 5.69
CA LEU A 404 0.95 -2.48 4.59
C LEU A 404 2.34 -3.09 4.80
N ILE A 405 2.86 -3.03 6.03
CA ILE A 405 4.14 -3.65 6.37
C ILE A 405 4.07 -5.17 6.22
N PHE A 406 2.97 -5.81 6.64
CA PHE A 406 2.78 -7.26 6.49
C PHE A 406 2.75 -7.66 5.01
N THR A 407 1.96 -6.98 4.19
CA THR A 407 1.91 -7.20 2.74
C THR A 407 3.29 -7.11 2.08
N VAL A 408 4.07 -6.08 2.44
CA VAL A 408 5.40 -5.87 1.87
C VAL A 408 6.40 -6.95 2.34
N ILE A 409 6.35 -7.35 3.62
CA ILE A 409 7.20 -8.43 4.14
C ILE A 409 6.86 -9.75 3.45
N GLU A 410 5.57 -10.08 3.35
CA GLU A 410 5.10 -11.30 2.67
C GLU A 410 5.57 -11.33 1.21
N PHE A 411 5.35 -10.23 0.47
CA PHE A 411 5.83 -10.09 -0.89
C PHE A 411 7.35 -10.33 -1.01
N CYS A 412 8.16 -9.76 -0.11
CA CYS A 412 9.60 -9.95 -0.13
C CYS A 412 10.04 -11.35 0.32
N ILE A 413 9.25 -12.06 1.12
CA ILE A 413 9.47 -13.48 1.41
C ILE A 413 9.17 -14.31 0.17
N GLU A 414 8.11 -14.00 -0.57
CA GLU A 414 7.71 -14.70 -1.81
C GLU A 414 8.76 -14.61 -2.93
N GLU A 415 9.62 -13.60 -2.92
CA GLU A 415 10.81 -13.52 -3.79
C GLU A 415 11.78 -14.71 -3.59
N TYR A 416 11.63 -15.50 -2.53
CA TYR A 416 12.39 -16.71 -2.24
C TYR A 416 11.60 -18.03 -2.41
N SER A 417 10.40 -17.99 -3.00
CA SER A 417 9.50 -19.14 -3.18
C SER A 417 10.12 -20.33 -3.93
N THR A 418 11.10 -20.09 -4.81
CA THR A 418 11.84 -21.14 -5.54
C THR A 418 13.11 -21.62 -4.82
N GLY A 419 13.37 -21.07 -3.63
CA GLY A 419 14.64 -21.22 -2.91
C GLY A 419 15.77 -20.35 -3.46
N ARG A 420 15.57 -19.68 -4.60
CA ARG A 420 16.46 -18.67 -5.16
C ARG A 420 15.80 -17.30 -5.03
N PHE A 421 16.61 -16.25 -4.83
CA PHE A 421 16.10 -14.89 -4.85
C PHE A 421 15.69 -14.51 -6.28
N GLN A 422 14.42 -14.17 -6.46
CA GLN A 422 13.86 -13.67 -7.71
C GLN A 422 13.15 -12.35 -7.42
N GLN A 423 13.71 -11.26 -7.91
CA GLN A 423 13.14 -9.94 -7.69
C GLN A 423 11.78 -9.83 -8.39
N GLY A 424 10.72 -9.68 -7.60
CA GLY A 424 9.36 -9.54 -8.08
C GLY A 424 9.00 -8.10 -8.40
N ILE A 425 7.94 -7.94 -9.18
CA ILE A 425 7.25 -6.65 -9.39
C ILE A 425 6.15 -6.52 -8.33
N PHE A 426 6.18 -5.43 -7.57
CA PHE A 426 5.16 -5.15 -6.55
C PHE A 426 3.90 -4.60 -7.22
N ASP A 427 3.10 -5.53 -7.74
CA ASP A 427 1.88 -5.23 -8.49
C ASP A 427 0.75 -4.72 -7.57
N GLU A 428 0.07 -3.64 -7.96
CA GLU A 428 -0.97 -3.04 -7.13
C GLU A 428 -2.18 -3.97 -6.96
N LEU A 429 -2.56 -4.70 -8.00
CA LEU A 429 -3.78 -5.49 -8.02
C LEU A 429 -3.62 -6.75 -7.15
N LEU A 430 -2.48 -7.43 -7.26
CA LEU A 430 -2.17 -8.60 -6.43
C LEU A 430 -1.96 -8.24 -4.96
N ASN A 431 -1.23 -7.15 -4.70
CA ASN A 431 -0.91 -6.76 -3.32
C ASN A 431 -2.10 -6.12 -2.60
N LYS A 432 -3.11 -5.63 -3.32
CA LYS A 432 -4.33 -5.09 -2.71
C LYS A 432 -5.10 -6.17 -1.95
N ASP A 433 -5.31 -7.34 -2.56
CA ASP A 433 -6.08 -8.44 -1.94
C ASP A 433 -5.34 -9.00 -0.71
N CYS A 434 -4.01 -9.13 -0.82
CA CYS A 434 -3.15 -9.49 0.31
C CYS A 434 -3.25 -8.45 1.45
N TYR A 435 -3.18 -7.16 1.12
CA TYR A 435 -3.36 -6.08 2.10
C TYR A 435 -4.73 -6.10 2.80
N GLU A 436 -5.82 -6.29 2.05
CA GLU A 436 -7.17 -6.34 2.63
C GLU A 436 -7.33 -7.55 3.56
N THR A 437 -6.72 -8.68 3.23
CA THR A 437 -6.66 -9.87 4.10
C THR A 437 -5.94 -9.57 5.40
N HIS A 438 -4.71 -9.02 5.34
CA HIS A 438 -3.95 -8.64 6.53
C HIS A 438 -4.67 -7.60 7.40
N LEU A 439 -5.32 -6.62 6.77
CA LEU A 439 -6.06 -5.60 7.49
C LEU A 439 -7.25 -6.21 8.24
N LYS A 440 -7.95 -7.17 7.62
CA LYS A 440 -9.05 -7.91 8.26
C LYS A 440 -8.54 -8.68 9.47
N ASP A 441 -7.50 -9.48 9.32
CA ASP A 441 -6.93 -10.29 10.41
C ASP A 441 -6.45 -9.42 11.58
N LEU A 442 -5.78 -8.30 11.27
CA LEU A 442 -5.35 -7.32 12.26
C LEU A 442 -6.53 -6.65 12.98
N THR A 443 -7.63 -6.41 12.29
CA THR A 443 -8.84 -5.83 12.87
C THR A 443 -9.52 -6.81 13.82
N GLU A 444 -9.65 -8.08 13.41
CA GLU A 444 -10.18 -9.15 14.25
C GLU A 444 -9.31 -9.39 15.48
N TRP A 445 -7.99 -9.45 15.31
CA TRP A 445 -7.04 -9.56 16.42
C TRP A 445 -7.13 -8.36 17.38
N ALA A 446 -7.21 -7.14 16.86
CA ALA A 446 -7.34 -5.94 17.68
C ALA A 446 -8.64 -5.93 18.49
N ALA A 447 -9.73 -6.45 17.93
CA ALA A 447 -11.03 -6.56 18.59
C ALA A 447 -11.02 -7.52 19.80
N LEU A 448 -10.11 -8.51 19.84
CA LEU A 448 -10.01 -9.44 20.97
C LEU A 448 -9.65 -8.72 22.29
N LYS A 449 -8.71 -7.78 22.25
CA LYS A 449 -8.27 -6.99 23.41
C LYS A 449 -7.86 -5.57 23.02
N PRO A 450 -8.83 -4.67 22.74
CA PRO A 450 -8.56 -3.34 22.16
C PRO A 450 -7.54 -2.52 22.97
N THR A 451 -7.70 -2.46 24.30
CA THR A 451 -6.81 -1.67 25.17
C THR A 451 -5.35 -2.14 25.12
N VAL A 452 -5.13 -3.46 25.11
CA VAL A 452 -3.79 -4.05 25.05
C VAL A 452 -3.17 -3.80 23.68
N THR A 453 -3.96 -3.96 22.62
CA THR A 453 -3.51 -3.72 21.25
C THR A 453 -3.15 -2.25 21.01
N THR A 454 -3.98 -1.30 21.45
CA THR A 454 -3.67 0.13 21.36
C THR A 454 -2.40 0.48 22.14
N ALA A 455 -2.21 -0.08 23.35
CA ALA A 455 -1.00 0.12 24.13
C ALA A 455 0.26 -0.46 23.43
N LEU A 456 0.13 -1.61 22.77
CA LEU A 456 1.20 -2.21 21.98
C LEU A 456 1.58 -1.34 20.78
N LEU A 457 0.60 -0.89 19.99
CA LEU A 457 0.82 -0.02 18.83
C LEU A 457 1.41 1.34 19.23
N GLN A 458 1.00 1.89 20.38
CA GLN A 458 1.61 3.09 20.94
C GLN A 458 3.07 2.84 21.37
N ARG A 459 3.35 1.68 21.97
CA ARG A 459 4.73 1.29 22.34
C ARG A 459 5.62 1.15 21.11
N MET A 460 5.11 0.57 20.02
CA MET A 460 5.84 0.48 18.75
C MET A 460 6.21 1.87 18.23
N HIS A 461 5.25 2.80 18.14
CA HIS A 461 5.52 4.20 17.76
C HIS A 461 6.59 4.84 18.65
N ASN A 462 6.42 4.75 19.97
CA ASN A 462 7.35 5.37 20.92
C ASN A 462 8.77 4.79 20.81
N THR A 463 8.89 3.49 20.57
CA THR A 463 10.17 2.80 20.38
C THR A 463 10.86 3.26 19.10
N CYS A 464 10.15 3.33 17.98
CA CYS A 464 10.68 3.85 16.72
C CYS A 464 11.11 5.32 16.86
N ARG A 465 10.27 6.16 17.47
CA ARG A 465 10.58 7.58 17.68
C ARG A 465 11.82 7.78 18.56
N ALA A 466 11.93 7.05 19.68
CA ALA A 466 13.08 7.14 20.57
C ALA A 466 14.41 6.82 19.87
N SER A 467 14.41 5.89 18.91
CA SER A 467 15.61 5.53 18.15
C SER A 467 16.17 6.64 17.25
N THR A 468 15.40 7.70 16.97
CA THR A 468 15.85 8.86 16.17
C THR A 468 16.62 9.91 16.96
N GLY A 469 16.74 9.74 18.29
CA GLY A 469 17.25 10.79 19.18
C GLY A 469 16.34 12.02 19.25
N ALA A 470 15.13 11.97 18.68
CA ALA A 470 14.07 12.91 19.01
C ALA A 470 13.63 12.59 20.45
N ALA A 471 13.79 13.57 21.35
CA ALA A 471 13.36 13.40 22.74
C ALA A 471 11.93 12.87 22.79
N LEU A 472 11.68 11.91 23.68
CA LEU A 472 10.33 11.44 23.96
C LEU A 472 9.51 12.69 24.29
N VAL A 473 8.45 12.98 23.52
CA VAL A 473 7.42 13.91 23.97
C VAL A 473 6.78 13.20 25.15
N LYS A 474 7.34 13.41 26.35
CA LYS A 474 6.63 13.09 27.57
C LYS A 474 5.39 13.97 27.52
N THR A 475 4.27 13.42 27.09
CA THR A 475 2.96 13.93 27.45
C THR A 475 2.85 13.76 28.96
N THR A 476 3.53 14.64 29.71
CA THR A 476 3.20 14.86 31.10
C THR A 476 1.85 15.57 31.09
N GLY A 477 0.78 14.79 30.94
CA GLY A 477 -0.48 15.19 31.52
C GLY A 477 -0.16 15.56 32.97
N ARG A 478 -0.45 16.80 33.37
CA ARG A 478 -0.17 17.27 34.73
C ARG A 478 -0.93 16.46 35.80
N MET A 479 -1.91 15.66 35.38
CA MET A 479 -2.61 14.71 36.23
C MET A 479 -1.78 13.46 36.47
N THR A 480 -1.38 13.30 37.72
CA THR A 480 -0.90 12.04 38.29
C THR A 480 -1.93 10.94 38.10
N ASP A 481 -1.51 9.68 38.17
CA ASP A 481 -2.44 8.53 38.08
C ASP A 481 -3.51 8.58 39.18
N ALA A 482 -3.16 9.11 40.36
CA ALA A 482 -4.10 9.38 41.44
C ALA A 482 -5.13 10.46 41.07
N ALA A 483 -4.72 11.56 40.42
CA ALA A 483 -5.63 12.60 39.96
C ALA A 483 -6.56 12.08 38.85
N ARG A 484 -6.06 11.19 37.98
CA ARG A 484 -6.87 10.51 36.96
C ARG A 484 -7.89 9.56 37.58
N ALA A 485 -7.48 8.72 38.52
CA ALA A 485 -8.39 7.82 39.23
C ALA A 485 -9.49 8.59 39.97
N LYS A 486 -9.13 9.72 40.61
CA LYS A 486 -10.10 10.60 41.28
C LYS A 486 -11.10 11.23 40.30
N ALA A 487 -10.62 11.78 39.18
CA ALA A 487 -11.50 12.37 38.17
C ALA A 487 -12.44 11.33 37.52
N LEU A 488 -11.98 10.08 37.38
CA LEU A 488 -12.80 8.98 36.86
C LEU A 488 -13.88 8.57 37.87
N ALA A 489 -13.53 8.51 39.16
CA ALA A 489 -14.51 8.28 40.23
C ALA A 489 -15.52 9.44 40.37
N GLU A 490 -15.10 10.69 40.16
CA GLU A 490 -16.01 11.85 40.15
C GLU A 490 -16.99 11.82 38.97
N LEU A 491 -16.55 11.36 37.79
CA LEU A 491 -17.42 11.17 36.63
C LEU A 491 -18.39 10.00 36.79
N GLU A 492 -17.96 8.89 37.39
CA GLU A 492 -18.83 7.76 37.71
C GLU A 492 -19.83 8.08 38.84
N ALA A 493 -19.48 8.99 39.75
CA ALA A 493 -20.38 9.48 40.80
C ALA A 493 -21.34 10.59 40.33
N MET A 494 -21.09 11.18 39.15
CA MET A 494 -22.09 11.97 38.43
C MET A 494 -23.05 11.03 37.71
N ASP A 495 -23.78 10.21 38.49
CA ASP A 495 -25.04 9.68 38.01
C ASP A 495 -25.91 10.87 37.62
N ILE A 496 -26.32 10.87 36.35
CA ILE A 496 -27.31 11.80 35.83
C ILE A 496 -28.59 11.46 36.58
N ASP A 497 -28.84 12.18 37.67
CA ASP A 497 -30.15 12.25 38.30
C ASP A 497 -31.13 12.72 37.23
N GLY A 498 -31.79 11.74 36.62
CA GLY A 498 -33.01 11.93 35.88
C GLY A 498 -34.07 12.43 36.85
N ASP A 499 -34.11 13.75 37.04
CA ASP A 499 -35.24 14.48 37.57
C ASP A 499 -36.07 14.97 36.37
N GLY A 500 -37.27 14.50 36.07
CA GLY A 500 -38.19 13.74 36.91
C GLY A 500 -39.42 14.53 37.33
N GLY A 501 -40.04 15.35 36.47
CA GLY A 501 -41.46 15.64 36.62
C GLY A 501 -41.95 17.01 36.16
N ASP A 502 -43.02 17.00 35.37
CA ASP A 502 -44.24 17.67 35.80
C ASP A 502 -45.44 17.04 35.08
N GLY A 503 -46.00 16.02 35.74
CA GLY A 503 -47.30 15.47 35.45
C GLY A 503 -48.35 16.37 36.07
N ASN A 504 -48.91 17.26 35.24
CA ASN A 504 -50.03 18.13 35.55
C ASN A 504 -51.27 17.27 35.87
N ASN A 505 -51.73 17.26 37.12
CA ASN A 505 -53.03 16.72 37.50
C ASN A 505 -53.83 17.84 38.18
N ASP A 506 -54.60 18.54 37.36
CA ASP A 506 -55.58 19.54 37.79
C ASP A 506 -56.70 18.85 38.57
N SER A 507 -56.98 19.35 39.77
CA SER A 507 -58.16 19.00 40.57
C SER A 507 -58.56 20.26 41.35
N ASP A 508 -59.32 21.13 40.69
CA ASP A 508 -60.03 22.23 41.33
C ASP A 508 -61.47 21.78 41.65
N ASP A 509 -61.76 21.67 42.94
CA ASP A 509 -63.10 21.74 43.53
C ASP A 509 -63.19 23.06 44.33
N GLU A 510 -64.37 23.68 44.26
CA GLU A 510 -64.91 24.89 44.95
C GLU A 510 -64.87 26.25 44.24
#